data_AF-A0A1F1LEX8-F1
#
_entry.id   AF-A0A1F1LEX8-F1
#
_cell.length_a   1.000
_cell.length_b   1.000
_cell.length_c   1.000
_cell.angle_alpha   90.00
_cell.angle_beta   90.00
_cell.angle_gamma   90.00
#
_symmetry.space_group_name_H-M   'P 1'
#
loop_
_entity.id
_entity.type
_entity.pdbx_description
1 polymer ?
#
loop_
_entity_poly.entity_id
_entity_poly.type
_entity_poly.pdbx_seq_one_letter_code
_entity_poly.pdbx_strand_id
1 'polypeptide(L)' 'MNIVILSLIETLGICMVGLMFFVAILFIPTEGIKVKKEFKVGPEGFCIRIERVEEKKKE' A
#
# COMPACT_ATOMS: atom_id res chain seq x y z
N MET A 1 -8.68 5.27 -34.23
CA MET A 1 -8.44 4.51 -32.98
C MET A 1 -9.81 4.14 -32.42
N ASN A 2 -10.06 2.88 -32.10
CA ASN A 2 -11.39 2.40 -31.73
C ASN A 2 -11.78 2.94 -30.35
N ILE A 3 -13.01 3.41 -30.15
CA ILE A 3 -13.44 4.03 -28.87
C ILE A 3 -13.27 3.08 -27.68
N VAL A 4 -13.46 1.78 -27.93
CA VAL A 4 -13.23 0.70 -26.96
C VAL A 4 -11.77 0.66 -26.51
N ILE A 5 -10.82 0.85 -27.42
CA ILE A 5 -9.38 0.81 -27.11
C ILE A 5 -8.97 2.05 -26.30
N LEU A 6 -9.54 3.21 -26.62
CA LEU A 6 -9.29 4.45 -25.88
C LEU A 6 -9.74 4.32 -24.41
N SER A 7 -10.97 3.84 -24.18
CA SER A 7 -11.50 3.63 -22.82
C SER A 7 -10.71 2.60 -22.02
N LEU A 8 -10.16 1.58 -22.70
CA LEU A 8 -9.35 0.54 -22.07
C LEU A 8 -8.01 1.10 -21.58
N ILE A 9 -7.38 1.97 -22.37
CA ILE A 9 -6.14 2.67 -21.99
C ILE A 9 -6.37 3.64 -20.84
N GLU A 10 -7.45 4.42 -20.87
CA GLU A 10 -7.79 5.36 -19.78
C GLU A 10 -8.05 4.61 -18.46
N THR A 11 -8.78 3.49 -18.52
CA THR A 11 -9.05 2.66 -17.34
C THR A 11 -7.75 2.09 -16.76
N LEU A 12 -6.87 1.55 -17.61
CA LEU A 12 -5.56 1.06 -17.18
C LEU A 12 -4.71 2.18 -16.55
N GLY A 13 -4.73 3.38 -17.13
CA GLY A 13 -4.03 4.55 -16.59
C GLY A 13 -4.52 4.91 -15.19
N ILE A 14 -5.83 5.01 -14.98
CA ILE A 14 -6.44 5.33 -13.68
C ILE A 14 -6.11 4.26 -12.65
N CYS A 15 -6.19 2.98 -13.01
CA CYS A 15 -5.84 1.87 -12.11
C CYS A 15 -4.38 1.93 -11.66
N MET A 16 -3.45 2.21 -12.57
CA MET A 16 -2.02 2.30 -12.26
C MET A 16 -1.72 3.48 -11.34
N VAL A 17 -2.34 4.65 -11.59
CA VAL A 17 -2.19 5.84 -10.73
C VAL A 17 -2.76 5.57 -9.33
N GLY A 18 -3.94 4.94 -9.24
CA GLY A 18 -4.55 4.58 -7.96
C GLY A 18 -3.69 3.60 -7.15
N LEU A 19 -3.10 2.60 -7.81
CA LEU A 19 -2.16 1.67 -7.17
C LEU A 19 -0.91 2.37 -6.64
N MET A 20 -0.33 3.29 -7.42
CA MET A 20 0.83 4.06 -6.96
C MET A 20 0.52 4.91 -5.72
N PHE A 21 -0.65 5.56 -5.68
CA PHE A 21 -1.11 6.32 -4.51
C PHE A 21 -1.30 5.42 -3.28
N PHE A 22 -1.94 4.26 -3.45
CA PHE A 22 -2.16 3.31 -2.35
C PHE A 22 -0.85 2.81 -1.75
N VAL A 23 0.11 2.44 -2.61
CA VAL A 23 1.45 2.03 -2.19
C VAL A 23 2.15 3.18 -1.46
N ALA A 24 2.13 4.39 -2.00
CA ALA A 24 2.74 5.55 -1.35
C ALA A 24 2.20 5.76 0.08
N ILE A 25 0.89 5.65 0.29
CA ILE A 25 0.26 5.77 1.62
C ILE A 25 0.76 4.69 2.60
N LEU A 26 0.93 3.45 2.12
CA LEU A 26 1.45 2.34 2.95
C LEU A 26 2.94 2.49 3.33
N PHE A 27 3.67 3.30 2.56
CA PHE A 27 5.09 3.58 2.77
C PHE A 27 5.36 4.90 3.48
N ILE A 28 4.40 5.83 3.56
CA ILE A 28 4.56 7.07 4.34
C ILE A 28 4.83 6.67 5.80
N PRO A 29 6.04 6.91 6.31
CA PRO A 29 6.32 6.75 7.72
C PRO A 29 5.55 7.88 8.42
N THR A 30 4.53 7.51 9.18
CA THR A 30 3.86 8.47 10.04
C THR A 30 4.87 8.85 11.13
N GLU A 31 5.37 10.08 11.12
CA GLU A 31 6.35 10.56 12.11
C GLU A 31 5.88 10.22 13.54
N GLY A 32 6.73 9.54 14.32
CA GLY A 32 6.42 9.09 15.68
C GLY A 32 5.63 7.77 15.78
N ILE A 33 5.33 7.09 14.67
CA ILE A 33 4.65 5.79 14.66
C ILE A 33 5.56 4.75 14.01
N LYS A 34 6.12 3.88 14.85
CA LYS A 34 6.89 2.73 14.37
C LYS A 34 5.90 1.63 13.99
N VAL A 35 5.74 1.41 12.69
CA VAL A 35 4.89 0.34 12.16
C VAL A 35 5.69 -0.96 12.14
N LYS A 36 5.38 -1.87 13.06
CA LYS A 36 5.97 -3.22 13.02
C LYS A 36 5.14 -4.06 12.05
N LYS A 37 5.75 -4.41 10.91
CA LYS A 37 5.16 -5.29 9.89
C LYS A 37 5.72 -6.69 10.09
N GLU A 38 4.92 -7.62 10.59
CA GLU A 38 5.27 -9.04 10.63
C GLU A 38 4.60 -9.77 9.47
N PHE A 39 5.42 -10.44 8.66
CA PHE A 39 4.98 -11.21 7.50
C PHE A 39 5.12 -12.70 7.80
N LYS A 40 4.00 -13.43 7.84
CA LYS A 40 3.98 -14.88 7.98
C LYS A 40 3.32 -15.50 6.76
N VAL A 41 4.04 -16.39 6.09
CA VAL A 41 3.50 -17.21 4.99
C VAL A 41 3.38 -18.62 5.51
N GLY A 42 2.15 -19.14 5.51
CA GLY A 42 1.85 -20.52 5.83
C GLY A 42 1.20 -21.23 4.65
N PRO A 43 1.05 -22.57 4.73
CA PRO A 43 0.33 -23.34 3.71
C PRO A 43 -1.14 -22.91 3.55
N GLU A 44 -1.71 -22.22 4.54
CA GLU A 44 -3.09 -21.71 4.55
C GLU A 44 -3.22 -20.28 3.98
N GLY A 45 -2.10 -19.61 3.65
CA GLY A 45 -2.11 -18.26 3.07
C GLY A 45 -1.08 -17.31 3.70
N PHE A 46 -1.25 -16.01 3.42
CA PHE A 46 -0.38 -14.95 3.92
C PHE A 46 -1.09 -14.15 5.02
N CYS A 47 -0.37 -13.89 6.12
CA CYS A 47 -0.83 -13.03 7.20
C CYS A 47 0.11 -11.84 7.35
N ILE A 48 -0.45 -10.63 7.25
CA ILE A 48 0.25 -9.36 7.47
C ILE A 48 -0.27 -8.80 8.79
N ARG A 49 0.59 -8.74 9.82
CA ARG A 49 0.26 -8.05 11.07
C ARG A 49 0.92 -6.68 11.06
N ILE A 50 0.09 -5.64 11.14
CA ILE A 50 0.50 -4.23 11.20
C ILE A 50 0.21 -3.75 12.61
N GLU A 51 1.25 -3.58 13.43
CA GLU A 51 1.11 -3.07 14.80
C GLU A 51 1.61 -1.64 14.90
N ARG A 52 0.80 -0.77 15.50
CA ARG A 52 1.12 0.64 15.74
C ARG A 52 1.90 0.75 17.06
N VAL A 53 3.19 1.02 16.98
CA VAL A 53 4.01 1.27 18.16
C VAL A 53 4.23 2.78 18.27
N GLU A 54 3.69 3.41 19.32
CA GLU A 54 4.03 4.79 19.66
C GLU A 54 5.54 4.88 19.91
N GLU A 55 6.22 5.68 19.11
CA GLU A 55 7.61 6.00 19.34
C GLU A 55 7.65 6.92 20.57
N LYS A 56 8.03 6.37 21.73
CA LYS A 56 8.33 7.20 22.90
C LYS A 56 9.46 8.14 22.49
N LYS A 57 9.14 9.41 22.21
CA LYS A 57 10.12 10.51 22.16
C LYS A 57 10.98 10.39 23.41
N LYS A 58 12.26 10.05 23.23
CA LYS A 58 13.27 10.29 24.25
C LYS A 58 13.83 11.68 23.96
N GLU A 59 13.59 12.55 24.94
CA GLU A 59 14.07 13.94 25.10
C GLU A 59 13.48 15.01 24.18
#